data_AF-A0A353DHH6-F1
#
_entry.id   AF-A0A353DHH6-F1
#
_cell.length_a   1.000
_cell.length_b   1.000
_cell.length_c   1.000
_cell.angle_alpha   90.00
_cell.angle_beta   90.00
_cell.angle_gamma   90.00
#
_symmetry.space_group_name_H-M   'P 1'
#
loop_
_entity.id
_entity.type
_entity.pdbx_description
1 polymer ?
#
loop_
_entity_poly.entity_id
_entity_poly.type
_entity_poly.pdbx_seq_one_letter_code
_entity_poly.pdbx_strand_id
1 'polypeptide(L)'
;MANSFELTGTLKVLEDLQTFASGFTKREFVIEIPDGKYPQMVKFEVVRDKINQLDQVSIGDELKVTFDVRGNEYKGRYYVNLNAWKIEGGSGAGGGGNGGSQEDPPPGAFDNSFDNEAEPTD
;
A
#
# COMPACT_ATOMS: atom_id res chain seq x y z
N MET A 1 1.81 -17.66 23.68
CA MET A 1 2.15 -16.33 23.14
C MET A 1 1.61 -16.28 21.72
N ALA A 2 0.70 -15.36 21.41
CA ALA A 2 0.26 -15.15 20.03
C ALA A 2 1.39 -14.41 19.31
N ASN A 3 1.96 -15.01 18.27
CA ASN A 3 2.99 -14.36 17.47
C ASN A 3 2.30 -13.39 16.52
N SER A 4 2.52 -12.10 16.72
CA SER A 4 2.13 -11.05 15.79
C SER A 4 3.27 -10.79 14.81
N PHE A 5 2.93 -10.60 13.54
CA PHE A 5 3.84 -10.29 12.46
C PHE A 5 3.45 -8.95 11.82
N GLU A 6 4.42 -8.31 11.18
CA GLU A 6 4.22 -7.06 10.45
C GLU A 6 4.73 -7.22 9.02
N LEU A 7 3.95 -6.74 8.04
CA LEU A 7 4.35 -6.64 6.65
C LEU A 7 3.91 -5.28 6.09
N THR A 8 4.75 -4.70 5.24
CA THR A 8 4.46 -3.43 4.55
C THR A 8 4.41 -3.68 3.05
N GLY A 9 3.42 -3.11 2.37
CA GLY A 9 3.27 -3.24 0.93
C GLY A 9 2.17 -2.37 0.37
N THR A 10 2.04 -2.35 -0.96
CA THR A 10 1.04 -1.55 -1.66
C THR A 10 -0.25 -2.32 -1.85
N LEU A 11 -1.39 -1.75 -1.47
CA LEU A 11 -2.71 -2.35 -1.69
C LEU A 11 -2.99 -2.48 -3.20
N LYS A 12 -3.20 -3.72 -3.69
CA LYS A 12 -3.52 -3.99 -5.10
C LYS A 12 -4.96 -4.44 -5.30
N VAL A 13 -5.51 -5.18 -4.35
CA VAL A 13 -6.87 -5.72 -4.42
C VAL A 13 -7.55 -5.50 -3.09
N LEU A 14 -8.79 -4.99 -3.15
CA LEU A 14 -9.69 -4.88 -2.02
C LEU A 14 -11.00 -5.55 -2.44
N GLU A 15 -11.34 -6.66 -1.80
CA GLU A 15 -12.56 -7.39 -2.12
C GLU A 15 -13.77 -6.79 -1.38
N ASP A 16 -14.97 -7.19 -1.81
CA ASP A 16 -16.22 -6.81 -1.16
C ASP A 16 -16.39 -7.49 0.20
N LEU A 17 -17.16 -6.87 1.08
CA LEU A 17 -17.50 -7.42 2.39
C LEU A 17 -18.33 -8.70 2.22
N GLN A 18 -17.85 -9.80 2.77
CA GLN A 18 -18.53 -11.09 2.79
C GLN A 18 -19.26 -11.27 4.12
N THR A 19 -20.57 -11.53 4.07
CA THR A 19 -21.40 -11.83 5.25
C THR A 19 -21.89 -13.28 5.18
N PHE A 20 -21.66 -14.03 6.24
CA PHE A 20 -22.11 -15.42 6.36
C PHE A 20 -23.40 -15.51 7.18
N ALA A 21 -24.16 -16.59 7.00
CA ALA A 21 -25.43 -16.83 7.71
C ALA A 21 -25.28 -16.84 9.25
N SER A 22 -24.08 -17.07 9.77
CA SER A 22 -23.77 -16.99 11.20
C SER A 22 -23.65 -15.56 11.76
N GLY A 23 -23.78 -14.54 10.92
CA GLY A 23 -23.46 -13.15 11.27
C GLY A 23 -21.96 -12.86 11.29
N PHE A 24 -21.12 -13.84 10.94
CA PHE A 24 -19.69 -13.60 10.73
C PHE A 24 -19.50 -12.76 9.47
N THR A 25 -18.71 -11.70 9.60
CA THR A 25 -18.31 -10.84 8.48
C THR A 25 -16.81 -10.89 8.32
N LYS A 26 -16.36 -10.92 7.07
CA LYS A 26 -14.95 -10.78 6.71
C LYS A 26 -14.80 -9.96 5.45
N ARG A 27 -13.62 -9.38 5.27
CA ARG A 27 -13.21 -8.73 4.03
C ARG A 27 -11.78 -9.14 3.73
N GLU A 28 -11.48 -9.39 2.46
CA GLU A 28 -10.16 -9.85 2.00
C GLU A 28 -9.49 -8.74 1.19
N PHE A 29 -8.17 -8.68 1.29
CA PHE A 29 -7.37 -7.72 0.52
C PHE A 29 -5.98 -8.29 0.22
N VAL A 30 -5.33 -7.77 -0.82
CA VAL A 30 -3.99 -8.20 -1.26
C VAL A 30 -3.06 -7.00 -1.30
N ILE A 31 -1.92 -7.12 -0.64
CA ILE A 31 -0.81 -6.18 -0.78
C ILE A 31 0.29 -6.80 -1.64
N GLU A 32 0.95 -5.97 -2.42
CA GLU A 32 2.19 -6.30 -3.11
C GLU A 32 3.37 -5.89 -2.24
N ILE A 33 4.24 -6.85 -1.95
CA ILE A 33 5.45 -6.66 -1.17
C ILE A 33 6.64 -6.68 -2.13
N PRO A 34 7.47 -5.62 -2.16
CA PRO A 34 8.65 -5.61 -3.00
C PRO A 34 9.68 -6.62 -2.46
N ASP A 35 10.01 -7.62 -3.28
CA ASP A 35 11.06 -8.60 -2.98
C ASP A 35 12.00 -8.73 -4.19
N GLY A 36 12.90 -7.76 -4.31
CA GLY A 36 13.86 -7.65 -5.41
C GLY A 36 13.17 -7.67 -6.77
N LYS A 37 13.42 -8.72 -7.57
CA LYS A 37 12.85 -8.89 -8.92
C LYS A 37 11.48 -9.57 -8.92
N TYR A 38 11.01 -10.08 -7.78
CA TYR A 38 9.83 -10.93 -7.69
C TYR A 38 8.87 -10.43 -6.60
N PRO A 39 8.09 -9.38 -6.89
CA PRO A 39 7.12 -8.86 -5.93
C PRO A 39 6.13 -9.96 -5.51
N GLN A 40 5.85 -10.02 -4.21
CA GLN A 40 4.96 -11.03 -3.62
C GLN A 40 3.56 -10.44 -3.42
N MET A 41 2.54 -11.10 -3.96
CA MET A 41 1.15 -10.75 -3.70
C MET A 41 0.63 -11.55 -2.51
N VAL A 42 0.52 -10.89 -1.36
CA VAL A 42 0.12 -11.54 -0.11
C VAL A 42 -1.30 -11.16 0.25
N LYS A 43 -2.16 -12.17 0.39
CA LYS A 43 -3.58 -11.99 0.76
C LYS A 43 -3.76 -12.04 2.27
N PHE A 44 -4.55 -11.11 2.78
CA PHE A 44 -4.95 -11.00 4.17
C PHE A 44 -6.47 -11.03 4.30
N GLU A 45 -6.95 -11.45 5.47
CA GLU A 45 -8.35 -11.28 5.86
C GLU A 45 -8.46 -10.34 7.06
N VAL A 46 -9.56 -9.59 7.10
CA VAL A 46 -9.97 -8.79 8.25
C VAL A 46 -11.35 -9.26 8.67
N VAL A 47 -11.54 -9.46 9.97
CA VAL A 47 -12.79 -10.01 10.52
C VAL A 47 -13.48 -9.01 11.45
N ARG A 48 -14.82 -9.07 11.48
CA ARG A 48 -15.68 -8.36 12.45
C ARG A 48 -15.40 -6.85 12.56
N ASP A 49 -15.02 -6.38 13.75
CA ASP A 49 -14.88 -4.97 14.13
C ASP A 49 -13.74 -4.26 13.42
N LYS A 50 -12.75 -5.02 12.92
CA LYS A 50 -11.58 -4.48 12.24
C LYS A 50 -11.85 -4.15 10.77
N ILE A 51 -12.96 -4.61 10.19
CA ILE A 51 -13.26 -4.40 8.77
C ILE A 51 -13.32 -2.92 8.43
N ASN A 52 -13.82 -2.07 9.34
CA ASN A 52 -13.91 -0.63 9.14
C ASN A 52 -12.54 0.05 8.90
N GLN A 53 -11.41 -0.58 9.26
CA GLN A 53 -10.07 -0.07 8.93
C GLN A 53 -9.82 -0.03 7.42
N LEU A 54 -10.51 -0.88 6.66
CA LEU A 54 -10.40 -0.93 5.20
C LEU A 54 -11.24 0.16 4.50
N ASP A 55 -12.06 0.92 5.23
CA ASP A 55 -12.88 1.98 4.62
C ASP A 55 -12.07 3.26 4.37
N GLN A 56 -10.89 3.38 4.99
CA GLN A 56 -9.99 4.53 4.86
C GLN A 56 -8.81 4.29 3.90
N VAL A 57 -8.74 3.12 3.28
CA VAL A 57 -7.66 2.73 2.36
C VAL A 57 -8.19 2.61 0.93
N SER A 58 -7.34 2.94 -0.03
CA SER A 58 -7.61 2.90 -1.46
C SER A 58 -6.56 2.07 -2.19
N ILE A 59 -6.94 1.49 -3.32
CA ILE A 59 -5.99 0.76 -4.18
C ILE A 59 -4.84 1.70 -4.55
N GLY A 60 -3.61 1.23 -4.38
CA GLY A 60 -2.38 2.02 -4.57
C GLY A 60 -1.78 2.56 -3.28
N ASP A 61 -2.49 2.52 -2.16
CA ASP A 61 -1.96 2.99 -0.88
C ASP A 61 -0.89 2.05 -0.33
N GLU A 62 0.16 2.62 0.27
CA GLU A 62 1.10 1.85 1.09
C GLU A 62 0.50 1.57 2.46
N LEU A 63 0.46 0.29 2.82
CA LEU A 63 -0.12 -0.21 4.07
C LEU A 63 0.93 -0.94 4.88
N LYS A 64 0.99 -0.64 6.18
CA LYS A 64 1.61 -1.49 7.20
C LYS A 64 0.53 -2.35 7.85
N VAL A 65 0.62 -3.65 7.66
CA VAL A 65 -0.33 -4.65 8.13
C VAL A 65 0.28 -5.42 9.29
N THR A 66 -0.37 -5.37 10.46
CA THR A 66 -0.06 -6.25 11.60
C THR A 66 -1.08 -7.38 11.66
N PHE A 67 -0.60 -8.60 11.69
CA PHE A 67 -1.42 -9.80 11.56
C PHE A 67 -0.94 -10.94 12.45
N ASP A 68 -1.81 -11.94 12.58
CA ASP A 68 -1.49 -13.24 13.14
C ASP A 68 -1.68 -14.34 12.09
N VAL A 69 -0.90 -15.42 12.21
CA VAL A 69 -1.00 -16.58 11.33
C VAL A 69 -1.92 -17.61 11.98
N ARG A 70 -3.03 -17.93 11.32
CA ARG A 70 -3.98 -18.94 11.76
C ARG A 70 -3.87 -20.18 10.89
N GLY A 71 -3.76 -21.33 11.54
CA GLY A 71 -3.85 -22.63 10.90
C GLY A 71 -5.18 -23.28 11.24
N ASN A 72 -5.84 -23.84 10.23
CA ASN A 72 -7.04 -24.65 10.42
C ASN A 72 -6.95 -25.91 9.55
N GLU A 73 -7.32 -27.04 10.14
CA GLU A 73 -7.39 -28.33 9.46
C GLU A 73 -8.84 -28.62 9.10
N TYR A 74 -9.07 -29.01 7.85
CA TYR A 74 -10.38 -29.47 7.40
C TYR A 74 -10.21 -30.63 6.41
N LYS A 75 -10.70 -31.81 6.79
CA LYS A 75 -10.70 -33.03 5.98
C LYS A 75 -9.30 -33.42 5.49
N GLY A 76 -8.32 -33.38 6.39
CA GLY A 76 -6.91 -33.69 6.14
C GLY A 76 -6.15 -32.61 5.36
N ARG A 77 -6.78 -31.45 5.10
CA ARG A 77 -6.14 -30.31 4.42
C ARG A 77 -5.89 -29.19 5.41
N TYR A 78 -4.70 -28.60 5.35
CA TYR A 78 -4.28 -27.51 6.20
C TYR A 78 -4.42 -26.19 5.44
N TYR A 79 -5.10 -25.24 6.07
CA TYR A 79 -5.35 -23.91 5.54
C TYR A 79 -4.67 -22.91 6.44
N VAL A 80 -3.95 -21.99 5.83
CA VAL A 80 -3.33 -20.86 6.51
C VAL A 80 -4.13 -19.62 6.18
N ASN A 81 -4.40 -18.83 7.21
CA ASN A 81 -5.02 -17.53 7.07
C ASN A 81 -4.19 -16.46 7.78
N LEU A 82 -4.02 -15.32 7.11
CA LEU A 82 -3.32 -14.16 7.66
C LEU A 82 -4.37 -13.18 8.15
N ASN A 83 -4.69 -13.28 9.43
CA ASN A 83 -5.70 -12.44 10.06
C ASN A 83 -5.10 -11.10 10.45
N ALA A 84 -5.39 -10.07 9.64
CA ALA A 84 -4.97 -8.69 9.89
C ALA A 84 -5.89 -8.05 10.93
N TRP A 85 -5.30 -7.57 12.02
CA TRP A 85 -6.04 -6.95 13.13
C TRP A 85 -5.71 -5.46 13.31
N LYS A 86 -4.62 -4.98 12.67
CA LYS A 86 -4.25 -3.58 12.58
C LYS A 86 -3.70 -3.28 11.19
N ILE A 87 -4.24 -2.25 10.56
CA ILE A 87 -3.83 -1.73 9.26
C ILE A 87 -3.57 -0.25 9.44
N GLU A 88 -2.38 0.18 9.04
CA GLU A 88 -1.93 1.57 9.10
C GLU A 88 -1.57 2.01 7.68
N GLY A 89 -2.14 3.12 7.21
CA GLY A 89 -1.91 3.63 5.87
C GLY A 89 -3.17 4.23 5.25
N GLY A 90 -3.04 4.70 4.01
CA GLY A 90 -4.11 5.33 3.25
C GLY A 90 -4.25 6.84 3.47
N SER A 91 -5.17 7.44 2.72
CA SER A 91 -5.33 8.90 2.54
C SER A 91 -5.67 9.70 3.81
N GLY A 92 -5.66 9.07 4.99
CA GLY A 92 -5.73 9.72 6.32
C GLY A 92 -4.37 9.89 7.01
N ALA A 93 -3.28 9.31 6.50
CA ALA A 93 -1.91 9.54 6.98
C ALA A 93 -1.24 10.70 6.21
N GLY A 94 -1.91 11.84 6.13
CA GLY A 94 -1.29 13.11 5.76
C GLY A 94 -0.38 13.57 6.89
N GLY A 95 0.92 13.28 6.80
CA GLY A 95 1.85 13.58 7.89
C GLY A 95 3.34 13.46 7.55
N GLY A 96 3.79 14.16 6.50
CA GLY A 96 5.16 14.70 6.43
C GLY A 96 6.28 13.78 5.96
N GLY A 97 6.50 13.76 4.64
CA GLY A 97 7.75 13.31 4.02
C GLY A 97 8.13 14.25 2.88
N ASN A 98 9.04 15.19 3.17
CA ASN A 98 9.68 16.11 2.23
C ASN A 98 10.27 15.37 1.01
N GLY A 99 10.01 15.86 -0.20
CA GLY A 99 10.66 15.34 -1.40
C GLY A 99 10.26 16.02 -2.70
N GLY A 100 10.79 17.23 -2.93
CA GLY A 100 11.01 17.76 -4.29
C GLY A 100 9.88 18.63 -4.85
N SER A 101 9.99 19.94 -4.62
CA SER A 101 9.46 20.94 -5.54
C SER A 101 10.11 20.75 -6.91
N GLN A 102 9.35 20.21 -7.86
CA GLN A 102 9.64 20.34 -9.29
C GLN A 102 8.57 21.26 -9.86
N GLU A 103 8.83 22.57 -9.79
CA GLU A 103 8.07 23.56 -10.54
C GLU A 103 8.39 23.33 -12.02
N ASP A 104 7.39 22.89 -12.79
CA ASP A 104 7.45 22.95 -14.24
C ASP A 104 7.65 24.42 -14.65
N PRO A 105 8.66 24.76 -15.46
CA PRO A 105 8.79 26.12 -15.97
C PRO A 105 7.62 26.43 -16.91
N PRO A 106 7.04 27.65 -16.84
CA PRO A 106 5.94 28.04 -17.72
C PRO A 106 6.40 28.05 -19.20
N PRO A 107 5.54 27.63 -20.15
CA PRO A 107 5.87 27.68 -21.56
C PRO A 107 5.80 29.14 -22.03
N GLY A 108 6.93 29.83 -22.13
CA GLY A 108 6.90 31.20 -22.67
C GLY A 108 8.13 32.10 -22.49
N ALA A 109 9.34 31.60 -22.27
CA ALA A 109 10.53 32.45 -22.21
C ALA A 109 11.65 31.92 -23.13
N PHE A 110 11.47 32.13 -24.44
CA PHE A 110 12.61 32.28 -25.34
C PHE A 110 13.22 33.66 -25.08
N ASP A 111 14.30 33.73 -24.30
CA ASP A 111 15.07 34.96 -24.12
C ASP A 111 16.42 34.83 -24.85
N ASN A 112 16.59 35.71 -25.83
CA ASN A 112 17.72 35.83 -26.74
C ASN A 112 18.91 36.50 -26.04
N SER A 113 19.73 35.72 -25.34
CA SER A 113 20.99 36.24 -24.76
C SER A 113 22.18 35.31 -25.03
N PHE A 114 22.29 34.79 -26.25
CA PHE A 114 23.48 34.10 -26.73
C PHE A 114 24.11 34.89 -27.89
N ASP A 115 24.50 36.14 -27.61
CA ASP A 115 25.33 36.92 -28.53
C ASP A 115 26.09 37.99 -27.74
N ASN A 116 27.03 37.53 -26.91
CA ASN A 116 28.10 38.39 -26.42
C ASN A 116 29.33 37.55 -26.04
N GLU A 117 29.94 36.92 -27.04
CA GLU A 117 31.33 36.47 -26.92
C GLU A 117 32.18 37.44 -27.76
N ALA A 118 33.04 38.20 -27.09
CA ALA A 118 33.99 39.10 -27.73
C ALA A 118 35.02 38.28 -28.52
N GLU A 119 35.21 38.61 -29.80
CA GLU A 119 36.21 37.94 -30.63
C GLU A 119 37.64 38.23 -30.10
N PRO A 120 38.51 37.21 -29.99
CA PRO A 120 39.92 37.43 -29.73
C PRO A 120 40.61 37.96 -30.99
N THR A 121 41.36 39.05 -30.81
CA THR A 121 42.21 39.66 -31.82
C THR A 121 43.37 38.74 -32.22
N ASP A 122 43.54 38.51 -33.53
CA ASP A 122 44.85 38.31 -34.20
C ASP A 122 44.79 38.92 -35.62
#